data_AF-A0AAD0TWU8-F1
#
_entry.id   AF-A0AAD0TWU8-F1
#
_cell.length_a   1.000
_cell.length_b   1.000
_cell.length_c   1.000
_cell.angle_alpha   90.00
_cell.angle_beta   90.00
_cell.angle_gamma   90.00
#
_symmetry.space_group_name_H-M   'P 1'
#
loop_
_entity.id
_entity.type
_entity.pdbx_description
1 polymer ?
#
loop_
_entity_poly.entity_id
_entity_poly.type
_entity_poly.pdbx_seq_one_letter_code
_entity_poly.pdbx_strand_id
1 'polypeptide(L)'
;MRHPGEILRPEVDSFGIASIDERYSEMNDSYNEERYGESVNYARSMIESTCKWVYKALNDEDIDKDRYLSLNKLIKGTLSSLSSELAASEQFPTVFDNVIDIVTEIGNLRNLTSVSHGSAVRSQTITPVEARFVIFAAEDITLTLLDLLFNKTHSLKKNAVHSVIDPKGMTKIREDDSFVTYKLDGNTSLGTGTEFTVFKNCNVINQVIVTLPKWVDASSDQEFMSEHMRDYMEDDAIEKGKKGISGYMYYSAKKDFLYEVQVEDNVIYITNV
;
A
#
# COMPACT_ATOMS: atom_id res chain seq x y z
N MET A 1 1.50 6.81 31.65
CA MET A 1 1.80 6.79 30.20
C MET A 1 0.88 7.78 29.53
N ARG A 2 1.41 8.79 28.82
CA ARG A 2 0.59 9.66 27.97
C ARG A 2 0.39 8.90 26.66
N HIS A 3 -0.85 8.58 26.33
CA HIS A 3 -1.19 8.11 24.99
C HIS A 3 -0.74 9.17 23.98
N PRO A 4 -0.21 8.79 22.80
CA PRO A 4 0.11 9.76 21.76
C PRO A 4 -1.15 10.57 21.43
N GLY A 5 -1.01 11.90 21.37
CA GLY A 5 -2.11 12.86 21.34
C GLY A 5 -2.93 12.86 20.06
N GLU A 6 -2.42 12.27 18.99
CA GLU A 6 -3.12 12.09 17.72
C GLU A 6 -2.64 10.77 17.11
N ILE A 7 -3.56 9.90 16.71
CA ILE A 7 -3.25 8.88 15.71
C ILE A 7 -3.44 9.60 14.39
N LEU A 8 -2.34 9.94 13.71
CA LEU A 8 -2.38 10.41 12.32
C LEU A 8 -2.77 9.21 11.45
N ARG A 9 -4.06 8.87 11.42
CA ARG A 9 -4.58 7.89 10.46
C ARG A 9 -4.74 8.60 9.12
N PRO A 10 -4.27 8.02 8.01
CA PRO A 10 -4.69 8.48 6.69
C PRO A 10 -6.23 8.43 6.63
N GLU A 11 -6.85 9.49 6.11
CA GLU A 11 -8.28 9.46 5.78
C GLU A 11 -8.48 8.58 4.53
N VAL A 12 -9.68 8.02 4.33
CA VAL A 12 -9.93 7.08 3.21
C VAL A 12 -9.61 7.72 1.85
N ASP A 13 -9.89 9.01 1.70
CA ASP A 13 -9.65 9.80 0.49
C ASP A 13 -8.16 10.13 0.25
N SER A 14 -7.30 9.97 1.25
CA SER A 14 -5.86 10.22 1.11
C SER A 14 -5.18 9.26 0.13
N PHE A 15 -5.81 8.13 -0.17
CA PHE A 15 -5.33 7.16 -1.16
C PHE A 15 -5.67 7.55 -2.61
N GLY A 16 -6.61 8.48 -2.82
CA GLY A 16 -6.95 9.03 -4.14
C GLY A 16 -7.53 8.00 -5.12
N ILE A 17 -8.28 7.02 -4.62
CA ILE A 17 -8.87 5.96 -5.45
C ILE A 17 -10.31 6.36 -5.77
N ALA A 18 -10.53 6.90 -6.96
CA ALA A 18 -11.81 7.50 -7.38
C ALA A 18 -13.06 6.65 -7.05
N SER A 19 -13.01 5.34 -7.27
CA SER A 19 -14.15 4.43 -7.01
C SER A 19 -14.45 4.19 -5.52
N ILE A 20 -13.49 4.48 -4.64
CA ILE A 20 -13.63 4.43 -3.18
C ILE A 20 -14.06 5.83 -2.70
N ASP A 21 -13.40 6.88 -3.18
CA ASP A 21 -13.66 8.28 -2.83
C ASP A 21 -15.11 8.69 -3.15
N GLU A 22 -15.64 8.28 -4.32
CA GLU A 22 -17.04 8.51 -4.70
C GLU A 22 -18.00 7.91 -3.65
N ARG A 23 -17.77 6.66 -3.24
CA ARG A 23 -18.62 5.96 -2.26
C ARG A 23 -18.47 6.55 -0.87
N TYR A 24 -17.26 7.00 -0.52
CA TYR A 24 -16.99 7.69 0.74
C TYR A 24 -17.75 9.03 0.84
N SER A 25 -17.77 9.82 -0.24
CA SER A 25 -18.56 11.06 -0.31
C SER A 25 -20.06 10.78 -0.20
N GLU A 26 -20.58 9.88 -1.04
CA GLU A 26 -22.02 9.55 -1.07
C GLU A 26 -22.52 9.00 0.28
N MET A 27 -21.69 8.21 0.97
CA MET A 27 -21.97 7.69 2.30
C MET A 27 -22.17 8.82 3.33
N ASN A 28 -21.24 9.77 3.35
CA ASN A 28 -21.26 10.90 4.28
C ASN A 28 -22.38 11.89 3.96
N ASP A 29 -22.59 12.20 2.69
CA ASP A 29 -23.69 13.08 2.24
C ASP A 29 -25.05 12.47 2.63
N SER A 30 -25.23 11.17 2.40
CA SER A 30 -26.47 10.47 2.79
C SER A 30 -26.69 10.46 4.30
N TYR A 31 -25.64 10.36 5.11
CA TYR A 31 -25.76 10.45 6.57
C TYR A 31 -26.21 11.85 7.00
N ASN A 32 -25.60 12.89 6.43
CA ASN A 32 -25.90 14.30 6.75
C ASN A 32 -27.31 14.72 6.33
N GLU A 33 -27.85 14.08 5.29
CA GLU A 33 -29.23 14.26 4.84
C GLU A 33 -30.23 13.34 5.56
N GLU A 34 -29.81 12.65 6.63
CA GLU A 34 -30.63 11.73 7.42
C GLU A 34 -31.13 10.49 6.63
N ARG A 35 -30.54 10.20 5.47
CA ARG A 35 -30.78 9.02 4.63
C ARG A 35 -29.93 7.83 5.13
N TYR A 36 -30.10 7.45 6.38
CA TYR A 36 -29.25 6.45 7.07
C TYR A 36 -29.17 5.08 6.40
N GLY A 37 -30.26 4.61 5.81
CA GLY A 37 -30.28 3.36 5.04
C GLY A 37 -29.41 3.41 3.77
N GLU A 38 -29.38 4.57 3.10
CA GLU A 38 -28.53 4.78 1.94
C GLU A 38 -27.07 4.93 2.35
N SER A 39 -26.80 5.63 3.45
CA SER A 39 -25.45 5.72 4.02
C SER A 39 -24.85 4.33 4.30
N VAL A 40 -25.63 3.41 4.91
CA VAL A 40 -25.21 2.01 5.12
C VAL A 40 -24.96 1.27 3.79
N ASN A 41 -25.76 1.54 2.76
CA ASN A 41 -25.54 0.94 1.44
C ASN A 41 -24.25 1.44 0.76
N TYR A 42 -23.91 2.72 0.92
CA TYR A 42 -22.67 3.28 0.40
C TYR A 42 -21.45 2.80 1.20
N ALA A 43 -21.55 2.68 2.53
CA ALA A 43 -20.51 2.05 3.37
C ALA A 43 -20.19 0.63 2.91
N ARG A 44 -21.22 -0.18 2.63
CA ARG A 44 -21.07 -1.51 2.04
C ARG A 44 -20.38 -1.44 0.66
N SER A 45 -20.86 -0.56 -0.21
CA SER A 45 -20.33 -0.41 -1.58
C SER A 45 -18.86 0.05 -1.57
N MET A 46 -18.46 0.86 -0.58
CA MET A 46 -17.07 1.27 -0.35
C MET A 46 -16.17 0.07 -0.04
N ILE A 47 -16.61 -0.84 0.85
CA ILE A 47 -15.88 -2.09 1.13
C ILE A 47 -15.80 -2.97 -0.13
N GLU A 48 -16.89 -3.09 -0.90
CA GLU A 48 -16.91 -3.84 -2.16
C GLU A 48 -15.90 -3.27 -3.17
N SER A 49 -15.92 -1.95 -3.41
CA SER A 49 -14.98 -1.24 -4.28
C SER A 49 -13.54 -1.46 -3.84
N THR A 50 -13.27 -1.37 -2.53
CA THR A 50 -11.94 -1.57 -1.96
C THR A 50 -11.44 -2.98 -2.19
N CYS A 51 -12.26 -3.99 -1.92
CA CYS A 51 -11.88 -5.40 -2.12
C CYS A 51 -11.51 -5.68 -3.59
N LYS A 52 -12.31 -5.15 -4.53
CA LYS A 52 -12.06 -5.30 -5.97
C LYS A 52 -10.79 -4.59 -6.39
N TRP A 53 -10.60 -3.35 -5.94
CA TRP A 53 -9.41 -2.57 -6.25
C TRP A 53 -8.15 -3.26 -5.75
N VAL A 54 -8.11 -3.65 -4.47
CA VAL A 54 -6.96 -4.32 -3.86
C VAL A 54 -6.66 -5.64 -4.55
N TYR A 55 -7.68 -6.45 -4.82
CA TYR A 55 -7.47 -7.72 -5.52
C TYR A 55 -6.90 -7.50 -6.91
N LYS A 56 -7.46 -6.56 -7.68
CA LYS A 56 -7.00 -6.21 -9.02
C LYS A 56 -5.56 -5.70 -9.01
N ALA A 57 -5.21 -4.84 -8.07
CA ALA A 57 -3.84 -4.33 -7.93
C ALA A 57 -2.81 -5.44 -7.68
N LEU A 58 -3.19 -6.53 -7.03
CA LEU A 58 -2.31 -7.66 -6.73
C LEU A 58 -2.28 -8.75 -7.81
N ASN A 59 -3.39 -8.93 -8.56
CA ASN A 59 -3.57 -10.08 -9.46
C ASN A 59 -3.71 -9.70 -10.94
N ASP A 60 -3.73 -8.39 -11.25
CA ASP A 60 -3.97 -7.83 -12.61
C ASP A 60 -5.29 -8.30 -13.26
N GLU A 61 -6.25 -8.74 -12.44
CA GLU A 61 -7.57 -9.15 -12.90
C GLU A 61 -8.66 -8.85 -11.87
N ASP A 62 -9.89 -8.72 -12.36
CA ASP A 62 -11.06 -8.51 -11.50
C ASP A 62 -11.45 -9.82 -10.83
N ILE A 63 -11.61 -9.80 -9.50
CA ILE A 63 -11.98 -10.98 -8.69
C ILE A 63 -13.33 -11.61 -9.10
N ASP A 64 -14.23 -10.84 -9.70
CA ASP A 64 -15.56 -11.24 -10.12
C ASP A 64 -15.74 -11.26 -11.66
N LYS A 65 -14.64 -11.34 -12.41
CA LYS A 65 -14.60 -11.33 -13.89
C LYS A 65 -15.59 -12.32 -14.53
N ASP A 66 -15.71 -13.53 -13.99
CA ASP A 66 -16.54 -14.59 -14.57
C ASP A 66 -17.94 -14.69 -13.95
N ARG A 67 -18.15 -14.11 -12.76
CA ARG A 67 -19.43 -14.19 -12.03
C ARG A 67 -19.48 -13.20 -10.89
N TYR A 68 -20.69 -12.76 -10.56
CA TYR A 68 -20.96 -11.99 -9.35
C TYR A 68 -20.52 -12.76 -8.09
N LEU A 69 -19.76 -12.09 -7.23
CA LEU A 69 -19.36 -12.57 -5.92
C LEU A 69 -20.09 -11.80 -4.81
N SER A 70 -20.51 -12.51 -3.76
CA SER A 70 -21.00 -11.86 -2.55
C SER A 70 -19.88 -11.10 -1.86
N LEU A 71 -20.23 -10.06 -1.12
CA LEU A 71 -19.28 -9.26 -0.36
C LEU A 71 -18.39 -10.11 0.57
N ASN A 72 -18.97 -11.12 1.24
CA ASN A 72 -18.23 -12.12 2.03
C ASN A 72 -17.11 -12.82 1.23
N LYS A 73 -17.38 -13.20 -0.03
CA LYS A 73 -16.39 -13.84 -0.90
C LYS A 73 -15.33 -12.86 -1.38
N LEU A 74 -15.72 -11.60 -1.64
CA LEU A 74 -14.79 -10.53 -2.01
C LEU A 74 -13.77 -10.32 -0.89
N ILE A 75 -14.24 -10.03 0.33
CA ILE A 75 -13.35 -9.74 1.46
C ILE A 75 -12.44 -10.94 1.78
N LYS A 76 -12.97 -12.17 1.72
CA LYS A 76 -12.17 -13.38 1.96
C LYS A 76 -11.07 -13.56 0.91
N GLY A 77 -11.38 -13.35 -0.37
CA GLY A 77 -10.40 -13.43 -1.45
C GLY A 77 -9.30 -12.37 -1.30
N THR A 78 -9.69 -11.12 -1.06
CA THR A 78 -8.75 -10.01 -0.86
C THR A 78 -7.84 -10.22 0.34
N LEU A 79 -8.39 -10.60 1.50
CA LEU A 79 -7.61 -10.86 2.71
C LEU A 79 -6.64 -12.04 2.55
N SER A 80 -7.02 -13.06 1.79
CA SER A 80 -6.13 -14.20 1.50
C SER A 80 -4.89 -13.74 0.71
N SER A 81 -5.07 -12.85 -0.27
CA SER A 81 -3.96 -12.27 -1.06
C SER A 81 -3.03 -11.36 -0.24
N LEU A 82 -3.51 -10.82 0.88
CA LEU A 82 -2.75 -9.94 1.77
C LEU A 82 -2.14 -10.66 2.98
N SER A 83 -2.41 -11.95 3.15
CA SER A 83 -2.05 -12.70 4.36
C SER A 83 -0.55 -12.70 4.71
N SER A 84 0.33 -12.52 3.71
CA SER A 84 1.79 -12.44 3.93
C SER A 84 2.24 -11.21 4.71
N GLU A 85 1.46 -10.13 4.72
CA GLU A 85 1.84 -8.88 5.39
C GLU A 85 1.57 -8.89 6.89
N LEU A 86 1.05 -10.00 7.42
CA LEU A 86 0.62 -10.11 8.80
C LEU A 86 1.58 -10.98 9.61
N ALA A 87 2.21 -10.38 10.62
CA ALA A 87 3.22 -11.03 11.44
C ALA A 87 2.66 -12.13 12.37
N ALA A 88 1.38 -12.05 12.75
CA ALA A 88 0.76 -12.96 13.71
C ALA A 88 -0.10 -14.04 13.03
N SER A 89 0.55 -14.99 12.38
CA SER A 89 -0.09 -16.05 11.58
C SER A 89 -1.13 -16.90 12.33
N GLU A 90 -1.03 -17.02 13.66
CA GLU A 90 -1.93 -17.84 14.46
C GLU A 90 -3.22 -17.12 14.90
N GLN A 91 -3.19 -15.80 15.07
CA GLN A 91 -4.32 -15.03 15.65
C GLN A 91 -5.08 -14.23 14.59
N PHE A 92 -4.40 -13.82 13.52
CA PHE A 92 -5.01 -13.04 12.47
C PHE A 92 -6.11 -13.74 11.67
N PRO A 93 -6.09 -15.07 11.46
CA PRO A 93 -7.21 -15.76 10.81
C PRO A 93 -8.54 -15.55 11.56
N THR A 94 -8.54 -15.60 12.90
CA THR A 94 -9.73 -15.32 13.70
C THR A 94 -10.17 -13.85 13.59
N VAL A 95 -9.22 -12.92 13.51
CA VAL A 95 -9.53 -11.51 13.25
C VAL A 95 -10.18 -11.34 11.87
N PHE A 96 -9.67 -12.03 10.85
CA PHE A 96 -10.24 -12.02 9.50
C PHE A 96 -11.66 -12.57 9.49
N ASP A 97 -11.91 -13.70 10.16
CA ASP A 97 -13.26 -14.26 10.25
C ASP A 97 -14.22 -13.27 10.92
N ASN A 98 -13.79 -12.59 12.00
CA ASN A 98 -14.61 -11.56 12.64
C ASN A 98 -14.87 -10.34 11.72
N VAL A 99 -13.87 -9.90 10.95
CA VAL A 99 -14.05 -8.83 9.95
C VAL A 99 -15.02 -9.27 8.87
N ILE A 100 -14.86 -10.48 8.35
CA ILE A 100 -15.75 -11.08 7.36
C ILE A 100 -17.19 -11.13 7.90
N ASP A 101 -17.38 -11.50 9.16
CA ASP A 101 -18.69 -11.54 9.80
C ASP A 101 -19.31 -10.15 9.95
N ILE A 102 -18.54 -9.15 10.44
CA ILE A 102 -18.98 -7.75 10.52
C ILE A 102 -19.42 -7.25 9.14
N VAL A 103 -18.60 -7.46 8.12
CA VAL A 103 -18.89 -7.08 6.74
C VAL A 103 -20.14 -7.78 6.21
N THR A 104 -20.33 -9.05 6.57
CA THR A 104 -21.50 -9.85 6.18
C THR A 104 -22.77 -9.31 6.83
N GLU A 105 -22.72 -8.99 8.12
CA GLU A 105 -23.84 -8.40 8.86
C GLU A 105 -24.20 -7.01 8.33
N ILE A 106 -23.21 -6.16 8.04
CA ILE A 106 -23.41 -4.88 7.33
C ILE A 106 -24.10 -5.13 5.98
N GLY A 107 -23.64 -6.14 5.25
CA GLY A 107 -24.24 -6.57 3.98
C GLY A 107 -25.72 -6.98 4.11
N ASN A 108 -26.10 -7.59 5.24
CA ASN A 108 -27.45 -8.06 5.53
C ASN A 108 -28.41 -6.93 5.95
N LEU A 109 -27.91 -5.83 6.53
CA LEU A 109 -28.73 -4.64 6.86
C LEU A 109 -29.43 -4.06 5.62
N ARG A 110 -28.82 -4.20 4.43
CA ARG A 110 -29.45 -3.85 3.15
C ARG A 110 -30.70 -4.68 2.86
N ASN A 111 -30.69 -5.99 3.16
CA ASN A 111 -31.84 -6.86 2.88
C ASN A 111 -33.04 -6.52 3.78
N LEU A 112 -32.80 -5.91 4.94
CA LEU A 112 -33.85 -5.41 5.82
C LEU A 112 -34.40 -4.04 5.39
N THR A 113 -33.67 -3.28 4.58
CA THR A 113 -34.02 -1.91 4.19
C THR A 113 -34.41 -1.75 2.71
N SER A 114 -34.07 -2.72 1.85
CA SER A 114 -34.32 -2.64 0.41
C SER A 114 -35.77 -2.96 0.06
N VAL A 115 -36.51 -1.93 -0.36
CA VAL A 115 -37.87 -2.04 -0.91
C VAL A 115 -37.79 -2.56 -2.34
N SER A 116 -37.63 -3.87 -2.50
CA SER A 116 -37.73 -4.53 -3.82
C SER A 116 -39.18 -4.97 -4.03
N HIS A 117 -39.90 -4.27 -4.91
CA HIS A 117 -41.22 -4.58 -5.49
C HIS A 117 -42.02 -5.75 -4.87
N GLY A 118 -43.03 -5.40 -4.07
CA GLY A 118 -44.13 -6.31 -3.70
C GLY A 118 -44.33 -6.44 -2.20
N SER A 119 -45.41 -5.80 -1.72
CA SER A 119 -46.15 -6.18 -0.51
C SER A 119 -45.33 -6.43 0.77
N ALA A 120 -45.08 -5.36 1.52
CA ALA A 120 -44.98 -5.36 2.98
C ALA A 120 -43.98 -6.34 3.62
N VAL A 121 -42.69 -6.07 3.46
CA VAL A 121 -41.72 -6.32 4.55
C VAL A 121 -41.48 -4.97 5.20
N ARG A 122 -41.81 -4.84 6.49
CA ARG A 122 -41.51 -3.63 7.28
C ARG A 122 -40.00 -3.40 7.19
N SER A 123 -39.54 -2.40 6.44
CA SER A 123 -38.15 -2.01 6.54
C SER A 123 -37.92 -1.51 7.96
N GLN A 124 -36.99 -2.14 8.68
CA GLN A 124 -36.55 -1.59 9.95
C GLN A 124 -35.79 -0.31 9.64
N THR A 125 -36.25 0.81 10.19
CA THR A 125 -35.58 2.09 10.01
C THR A 125 -34.25 2.05 10.75
N ILE A 126 -33.14 2.25 10.03
CA ILE A 126 -31.81 2.36 10.63
C ILE A 126 -31.72 3.68 11.38
N THR A 127 -31.29 3.63 12.63
CA THR A 127 -31.08 4.80 13.48
C THR A 127 -29.76 5.51 13.13
N PRO A 128 -29.61 6.80 13.48
CA PRO A 128 -28.36 7.53 13.25
C PRO A 128 -27.15 6.86 13.93
N VAL A 129 -27.35 6.28 15.12
CA VAL A 129 -26.27 5.62 15.89
C VAL A 129 -25.82 4.34 15.20
N GLU A 130 -26.77 3.53 14.70
CA GLU A 130 -26.46 2.31 13.95
C GLU A 130 -25.73 2.64 12.63
N ALA A 131 -26.21 3.63 11.88
CA ALA A 131 -25.55 4.07 10.64
C ALA A 131 -24.12 4.56 10.91
N ARG A 132 -23.92 5.38 11.95
CA ARG A 132 -22.59 5.87 12.32
C ARG A 132 -21.63 4.72 12.68
N PHE A 133 -22.11 3.71 13.42
CA PHE A 133 -21.29 2.54 13.73
C PHE A 133 -20.84 1.81 12.46
N VAL A 134 -21.75 1.61 11.51
CA VAL A 134 -21.45 0.95 10.23
C VAL A 134 -20.45 1.74 9.39
N ILE A 135 -20.60 3.07 9.32
CA ILE A 135 -19.68 3.98 8.63
C ILE A 135 -18.26 3.80 9.17
N PHE A 136 -18.06 3.93 10.48
CA PHE A 136 -16.74 3.80 11.09
C PHE A 136 -16.13 2.41 10.89
N ALA A 137 -16.95 1.35 10.98
CA ALA A 137 -16.47 0.00 10.69
C ALA A 137 -16.00 -0.12 9.23
N ALA A 138 -16.76 0.42 8.28
CA ALA A 138 -16.42 0.37 6.86
C ALA A 138 -15.16 1.17 6.52
N GLU A 139 -14.97 2.35 7.14
CA GLU A 139 -13.76 3.17 7.02
C GLU A 139 -12.54 2.41 7.54
N ASP A 140 -12.60 1.88 8.77
CA ASP A 140 -11.48 1.16 9.36
C ASP A 140 -11.11 -0.12 8.58
N ILE A 141 -12.10 -0.84 8.05
CA ILE A 141 -11.86 -2.00 7.18
C ILE A 141 -11.20 -1.56 5.88
N THR A 142 -11.69 -0.48 5.25
CA THR A 142 -11.15 0.06 4.00
C THR A 142 -9.71 0.49 4.17
N LEU A 143 -9.41 1.29 5.20
CA LEU A 143 -8.06 1.73 5.54
C LEU A 143 -7.13 0.55 5.80
N THR A 144 -7.58 -0.45 6.57
CA THR A 144 -6.78 -1.65 6.85
C THR A 144 -6.39 -2.38 5.55
N LEU A 145 -7.33 -2.55 4.62
CA LEU A 145 -7.05 -3.22 3.34
C LEU A 145 -6.07 -2.42 2.47
N LEU A 146 -6.22 -1.09 2.43
CA LEU A 146 -5.35 -0.20 1.66
C LEU A 146 -3.94 -0.11 2.26
N ASP A 147 -3.82 -0.08 3.59
CA ASP A 147 -2.53 -0.12 4.29
C ASP A 147 -1.81 -1.45 4.04
N LEU A 148 -2.54 -2.58 4.07
CA LEU A 148 -1.96 -3.89 3.75
C LEU A 148 -1.52 -3.96 2.29
N LEU A 149 -2.30 -3.41 1.35
CA LEU A 149 -1.90 -3.31 -0.04
C LEU A 149 -0.64 -2.46 -0.19
N PHE A 150 -0.59 -1.30 0.47
CA PHE A 150 0.57 -0.40 0.45
C PHE A 150 1.81 -1.15 0.95
N ASN A 151 1.72 -1.80 2.10
CA ASN A 151 2.80 -2.61 2.65
C ASN A 151 3.23 -3.72 1.68
N LYS A 152 2.28 -4.39 1.02
CA LYS A 152 2.59 -5.46 0.06
C LYS A 152 3.35 -4.96 -1.17
N THR A 153 3.01 -3.76 -1.63
CA THR A 153 3.49 -3.21 -2.91
C THR A 153 4.64 -2.22 -2.78
N HIS A 154 4.95 -1.77 -1.56
CA HIS A 154 5.99 -0.78 -1.28
C HIS A 154 6.96 -1.28 -0.19
N SER A 155 8.18 -0.77 -0.27
CA SER A 155 9.13 -0.92 0.82
C SER A 155 8.77 0.05 1.94
N LEU A 156 8.72 -0.45 3.17
CA LEU A 156 8.59 0.38 4.38
C LEU A 156 9.95 0.88 4.89
N LYS A 157 11.05 0.40 4.29
CA LYS A 157 12.39 0.83 4.65
C LYS A 157 12.64 2.20 4.05
N LYS A 158 13.05 3.15 4.90
CA LYS A 158 13.29 4.52 4.48
C LYS A 158 14.34 4.57 3.37
N ASN A 159 14.01 5.30 2.29
CA ASN A 159 14.89 5.54 1.15
C ASN A 159 15.29 4.28 0.34
N ALA A 160 14.70 3.11 0.61
CA ALA A 160 14.95 1.93 -0.20
C ALA A 160 14.25 2.04 -1.58
N VAL A 161 14.78 1.32 -2.57
CA VAL A 161 14.05 1.11 -3.83
C VAL A 161 12.69 0.47 -3.50
N HIS A 162 11.62 0.92 -4.18
CA HIS A 162 10.19 0.66 -3.88
C HIS A 162 9.60 1.41 -2.68
N SER A 163 10.36 2.20 -1.93
CA SER A 163 9.78 3.04 -0.85
C SER A 163 9.29 4.38 -1.40
N VAL A 164 8.32 4.99 -0.70
CA VAL A 164 7.92 6.38 -0.95
C VAL A 164 8.99 7.31 -0.39
N ILE A 165 9.48 8.24 -1.20
CA ILE A 165 10.52 9.16 -0.78
C ILE A 165 9.98 10.24 0.17
N ASP A 166 10.75 10.54 1.22
CA ASP A 166 10.59 11.76 2.02
C ASP A 166 11.60 12.81 1.52
N PRO A 167 11.19 13.80 0.72
CA PRO A 167 12.10 14.77 0.13
C PRO A 167 12.63 15.79 1.15
N LYS A 168 12.21 15.74 2.41
CA LYS A 168 12.62 16.71 3.43
C LYS A 168 14.13 16.65 3.65
N GLY A 169 14.80 17.78 3.40
CA GLY A 169 16.26 17.89 3.51
C GLY A 169 17.02 17.40 2.28
N MET A 170 16.32 17.07 1.19
CA MET A 170 16.93 16.73 -0.10
C MET A 170 16.80 17.90 -1.10
N THR A 171 17.72 17.94 -2.06
CA THR A 171 17.72 18.92 -3.14
C THR A 171 17.20 18.29 -4.42
N LYS A 172 16.16 18.85 -5.05
CA LYS A 172 15.70 18.41 -6.38
C LYS A 172 16.72 18.86 -7.43
N ILE A 173 17.33 17.93 -8.16
CA ILE A 173 18.37 18.23 -9.15
C ILE A 173 17.89 18.09 -10.60
N ARG A 174 16.87 17.26 -10.85
CA ARG A 174 16.31 17.04 -12.18
C ARG A 174 14.83 16.64 -12.08
N GLU A 175 14.06 17.01 -13.10
CA GLU A 175 12.67 16.58 -13.27
C GLU A 175 12.37 16.48 -14.76
N ASP A 176 11.71 15.39 -15.17
CA ASP A 176 11.13 15.19 -16.49
C ASP A 176 9.67 14.70 -16.39
N ASP A 177 9.10 14.25 -17.51
CA ASP A 177 7.68 13.85 -17.58
C ASP A 177 7.37 12.63 -16.71
N SER A 178 8.35 11.76 -16.47
CA SER A 178 8.16 10.49 -15.76
C SER A 178 8.83 10.47 -14.39
N PHE A 179 9.95 11.18 -14.23
CA PHE A 179 10.80 11.07 -13.05
C PHE A 179 11.18 12.41 -12.43
N VAL A 180 11.36 12.37 -11.11
CA VAL A 180 12.03 13.42 -10.33
C VAL A 180 13.29 12.83 -9.72
N THR A 181 14.40 13.56 -9.77
CA THR A 181 15.64 13.16 -9.10
C THR A 181 15.94 14.07 -7.92
N TYR A 182 16.05 13.46 -6.75
CA TYR A 182 16.45 14.12 -5.51
C TYR A 182 17.88 13.73 -5.14
N LYS A 183 18.62 14.66 -4.57
CA LYS A 183 19.95 14.44 -4.03
C LYS A 183 19.93 14.68 -2.53
N LEU A 184 20.37 13.68 -1.78
CA LEU A 184 20.74 13.83 -0.38
C LEU A 184 22.23 14.14 -0.35
N ASP A 185 22.56 15.39 -0.01
CA ASP A 185 23.94 15.85 -0.02
C ASP A 185 24.76 15.08 1.03
N GLY A 186 25.68 14.23 0.53
CA GLY A 186 26.76 13.66 1.32
C GLY A 186 27.86 14.70 1.58
N ASN A 187 29.00 14.26 2.11
CA ASN A 187 30.14 15.14 2.27
C ASN A 187 30.73 15.51 0.90
N THR A 188 30.29 16.64 0.34
CA THR A 188 30.70 17.14 -0.99
C THR A 188 32.22 17.27 -1.13
N SER A 189 32.94 17.50 -0.04
CA SER A 189 34.41 17.55 -0.03
C SER A 189 35.09 16.20 -0.32
N LEU A 190 34.39 15.09 -0.05
CA LEU A 190 34.85 13.72 -0.34
C LEU A 190 34.25 13.16 -1.64
N GLY A 191 33.42 13.95 -2.35
CA GLY A 191 32.75 13.52 -3.57
C GLY A 191 31.65 12.46 -3.35
N THR A 192 31.21 12.26 -2.11
CA THR A 192 30.18 11.28 -1.75
C THR A 192 28.77 11.85 -1.85
N GLY A 193 27.77 11.01 -2.11
CA GLY A 193 26.37 11.42 -2.07
C GLY A 193 25.42 10.31 -2.47
N THR A 194 24.13 10.56 -2.27
CA THR A 194 23.08 9.65 -2.68
C THR A 194 22.05 10.38 -3.52
N GLU A 195 21.73 9.82 -4.67
CA GLU A 195 20.71 10.32 -5.59
C GLU A 195 19.57 9.31 -5.69
N PHE A 196 18.34 9.82 -5.75
CA PHE A 196 17.12 9.04 -5.81
C PHE A 196 16.35 9.44 -7.06
N THR A 197 16.15 8.51 -7.99
CA THR A 197 15.23 8.69 -9.11
C THR A 197 13.89 8.11 -8.74
N VAL A 198 12.85 8.92 -8.84
CA VAL A 198 11.53 8.67 -8.26
C VAL A 198 10.45 8.85 -9.31
N PHE A 199 9.47 7.96 -9.37
CA PHE A 199 8.31 8.13 -10.23
C PHE A 199 7.51 9.37 -9.81
N LYS A 200 7.32 10.31 -10.74
CA LYS A 200 6.69 11.61 -10.45
C LYS A 200 5.26 11.52 -9.92
N ASN A 201 4.52 10.49 -10.33
CA ASN A 201 3.09 10.37 -10.03
C ASN A 201 2.81 9.77 -8.64
N CYS A 202 3.71 8.95 -8.11
CA CYS A 202 3.52 8.22 -6.86
C CYS A 202 4.64 8.42 -5.84
N ASN A 203 5.67 9.19 -6.18
CA ASN A 203 6.83 9.43 -5.32
C ASN A 203 7.55 8.15 -4.86
N VAL A 204 7.44 7.06 -5.62
CA VAL A 204 8.11 5.78 -5.34
C VAL A 204 9.51 5.77 -5.95
N ILE A 205 10.50 5.37 -5.16
CA ILE A 205 11.90 5.29 -5.58
C ILE A 205 12.07 4.14 -6.58
N ASN A 206 12.45 4.51 -7.80
CA ASN A 206 12.78 3.58 -8.88
C ASN A 206 14.25 3.17 -8.86
N GLN A 207 15.14 4.13 -8.56
CA GLN A 207 16.58 3.91 -8.53
C GLN A 207 17.24 4.72 -7.41
N VAL A 208 18.25 4.11 -6.78
CA VAL A 208 19.20 4.78 -5.90
C VAL A 208 20.60 4.71 -6.51
N ILE A 209 21.29 5.85 -6.54
CA ILE A 209 22.70 5.95 -6.91
C ILE A 209 23.50 6.36 -5.68
N VAL A 210 24.46 5.53 -5.28
CA VAL A 210 25.33 5.78 -4.12
C VAL A 210 26.75 6.00 -4.62
N THR A 211 27.27 7.20 -4.39
CA THR A 211 28.66 7.54 -4.69
C THR A 211 29.49 7.43 -3.42
N LEU A 212 30.36 6.42 -3.37
CA LEU A 212 31.30 6.18 -2.27
C LEU A 212 32.58 7.01 -2.44
N PRO A 213 33.46 7.09 -1.42
CA PRO A 213 34.74 7.75 -1.58
C PRO A 213 35.60 7.13 -2.69
N LYS A 214 36.38 7.94 -3.40
CA LYS A 214 37.22 7.49 -4.54
C LYS A 214 38.28 6.44 -4.23
N TRP A 215 38.59 6.21 -2.95
CA TRP A 215 39.56 5.20 -2.53
C TRP A 215 38.94 3.80 -2.42
N VAL A 216 37.61 3.68 -2.49
CA VAL A 216 36.91 2.41 -2.51
C VAL A 216 37.08 1.77 -3.89
N ASP A 217 37.59 0.55 -3.92
CA ASP A 217 37.74 -0.26 -5.14
C ASP A 217 36.82 -1.48 -5.07
N ALA A 218 35.92 -1.60 -6.04
CA ALA A 218 34.94 -2.67 -6.12
C ALA A 218 35.53 -4.08 -6.17
N SER A 219 36.80 -4.22 -6.55
CA SER A 219 37.49 -5.50 -6.58
C SER A 219 38.02 -5.93 -5.19
N SER A 220 38.39 -4.99 -4.32
CA SER A 220 38.95 -5.26 -3.00
C SER A 220 38.00 -5.00 -1.83
N ASP A 221 37.02 -4.11 -1.99
CA ASP A 221 36.15 -3.62 -0.92
C ASP A 221 34.71 -4.16 -1.02
N GLN A 222 34.57 -5.42 -1.48
CA GLN A 222 33.25 -6.03 -1.76
C GLN A 222 32.32 -6.04 -0.54
N GLU A 223 32.84 -6.29 0.66
CA GLU A 223 32.05 -6.28 1.90
C GLU A 223 31.53 -4.87 2.21
N PHE A 224 32.39 -3.86 2.13
CA PHE A 224 32.02 -2.46 2.34
C PHE A 224 30.96 -2.00 1.33
N MET A 225 31.09 -2.36 0.06
CA MET A 225 30.07 -2.05 -0.96
C MET A 225 28.76 -2.81 -0.70
N SER A 226 28.84 -4.06 -0.24
CA SER A 226 27.66 -4.87 0.11
C SER A 226 26.87 -4.26 1.27
N GLU A 227 27.56 -3.72 2.27
CA GLU A 227 26.90 -3.02 3.38
C GLU A 227 26.15 -1.78 2.87
N HIS A 228 26.79 -0.95 2.05
CA HIS A 228 26.18 0.28 1.54
C HIS A 228 25.02 0.04 0.55
N MET A 229 25.04 -1.05 -0.22
CA MET A 229 23.91 -1.38 -1.09
C MET A 229 22.71 -1.88 -0.29
N ARG A 230 22.93 -2.63 0.79
CA ARG A 230 21.86 -3.23 1.60
C ARG A 230 20.96 -2.20 2.26
N ASP A 231 21.45 -1.00 2.53
CA ASP A 231 20.65 0.10 3.07
C ASP A 231 19.48 0.52 2.17
N TYR A 232 19.55 0.20 0.87
CA TYR A 232 18.57 0.65 -0.12
C TYR A 232 17.73 -0.48 -0.74
N MET A 233 17.76 -1.67 -0.13
CA MET A 233 16.92 -2.82 -0.48
C MET A 233 16.32 -3.45 0.79
N GLU A 234 15.34 -4.33 0.63
CA GLU A 234 14.75 -5.08 1.74
C GLU A 234 15.81 -5.94 2.47
N ASP A 235 15.65 -6.09 3.79
CA ASP A 235 16.63 -6.78 4.63
C ASP A 235 16.73 -8.29 4.33
N ASP A 236 15.69 -8.89 3.75
CA ASP A 236 15.68 -10.29 3.31
C ASP A 236 16.15 -10.48 1.86
N ALA A 237 16.56 -9.40 1.17
CA ALA A 237 17.05 -9.49 -0.19
C ALA A 237 18.34 -10.31 -0.26
N ILE A 238 18.35 -11.34 -1.11
CA ILE A 238 19.50 -12.23 -1.33
C ILE A 238 19.95 -12.19 -2.79
N GLU A 239 21.27 -12.28 -3.02
CA GLU A 239 21.82 -12.39 -4.38
C GLU A 239 21.30 -13.67 -5.05
N LYS A 240 20.72 -13.52 -6.25
CA LYS A 240 20.21 -14.62 -7.08
C LYS A 240 21.11 -14.95 -8.26
N GLY A 241 21.99 -14.02 -8.64
CA GLY A 241 22.94 -14.25 -9.73
C GLY A 241 23.66 -12.99 -10.18
N LYS A 242 24.57 -13.17 -11.12
CA LYS A 242 25.36 -12.09 -11.72
C LYS A 242 24.86 -11.76 -13.12
N LYS A 243 24.91 -10.47 -13.46
CA LYS A 243 24.64 -9.92 -14.79
C LYS A 243 25.92 -9.28 -15.31
N GLY A 244 26.74 -10.06 -16.02
CA GLY A 244 28.05 -9.61 -16.49
C GLY A 244 29.12 -9.57 -15.38
N ILE A 245 30.09 -8.66 -15.50
CA ILE A 245 31.25 -8.58 -14.61
C ILE A 245 30.94 -7.78 -13.34
N SER A 246 30.10 -6.76 -13.44
CA SER A 246 29.82 -5.79 -12.37
C SER A 246 28.34 -5.60 -12.04
N GLY A 247 27.47 -6.44 -12.60
CA GLY A 247 26.04 -6.46 -12.32
C GLY A 247 25.63 -7.65 -11.45
N TYR A 248 24.68 -7.45 -10.55
CA TYR A 248 24.15 -8.42 -9.61
C TYR A 248 22.63 -8.32 -9.55
N MET A 249 21.96 -9.45 -9.36
CA MET A 249 20.52 -9.53 -9.17
C MET A 249 20.24 -9.92 -7.72
N TYR A 250 19.40 -9.15 -7.04
CA TYR A 250 18.94 -9.44 -5.68
C TYR A 250 17.42 -9.64 -5.66
N TYR A 251 16.93 -10.48 -4.76
CA TYR A 251 15.51 -10.76 -4.65
C TYR A 251 15.07 -10.85 -3.19
N SER A 252 14.03 -10.09 -2.83
CA SER A 252 13.30 -10.21 -1.55
C SER A 252 12.14 -11.17 -1.73
N ALA A 253 12.18 -12.30 -1.03
CA ALA A 253 11.09 -13.29 -1.09
C ALA A 253 9.85 -12.82 -0.32
N LYS A 254 10.03 -11.99 0.71
CA LYS A 254 8.90 -11.44 1.48
C LYS A 254 8.08 -10.46 0.67
N LYS A 255 8.74 -9.54 -0.05
CA LYS A 255 8.09 -8.49 -0.83
C LYS A 255 7.89 -8.83 -2.30
N ASP A 256 8.51 -9.90 -2.78
CA ASP A 256 8.56 -10.24 -4.21
C ASP A 256 9.20 -9.12 -5.06
N PHE A 257 10.22 -8.47 -4.50
CA PHE A 257 10.95 -7.38 -5.17
C PHE A 257 12.23 -7.92 -5.80
N LEU A 258 12.44 -7.55 -7.06
CA LEU A 258 13.64 -7.83 -7.82
C LEU A 258 14.46 -6.55 -7.98
N TYR A 259 15.74 -6.63 -7.63
CA TYR A 259 16.67 -5.52 -7.75
C TYR A 259 17.79 -5.88 -8.72
N GLU A 260 18.16 -4.92 -9.55
CA GLU A 260 19.42 -4.94 -10.30
C GLU A 260 20.41 -3.97 -9.65
N VAL A 261 21.58 -4.49 -9.29
CA VAL A 261 22.69 -3.71 -8.75
C VAL A 261 23.81 -3.68 -9.78
N GLN A 262 24.19 -2.49 -10.24
CA GLN A 262 25.35 -2.29 -11.10
C GLN A 262 26.41 -1.49 -10.35
N VAL A 263 27.66 -1.93 -10.43
CA VAL A 263 28.79 -1.26 -9.80
C VAL A 263 29.73 -0.73 -10.88
N GLU A 264 30.03 0.56 -10.83
CA GLU A 264 31.01 1.21 -11.72
C GLU A 264 31.96 2.05 -10.86
N ASP A 265 33.23 1.65 -10.81
CA ASP A 265 34.24 2.24 -9.93
C ASP A 265 33.75 2.32 -8.46
N ASN A 266 33.57 3.53 -7.94
CA ASN A 266 33.10 3.83 -6.59
C ASN A 266 31.59 4.16 -6.54
N VAL A 267 30.84 3.85 -7.59
CA VAL A 267 29.41 4.18 -7.72
C VAL A 267 28.57 2.91 -7.77
N ILE A 268 27.51 2.87 -6.98
CA ILE A 268 26.55 1.78 -6.92
C ILE A 268 25.20 2.28 -7.46
N TYR A 269 24.67 1.58 -8.44
CA TYR A 269 23.34 1.80 -9.00
C TYR A 269 22.44 0.67 -8.54
N ILE A 270 21.31 0.97 -7.90
CA ILE A 270 20.35 -0.01 -7.39
C ILE A 270 19.00 0.33 -8.00
N THR A 271 18.47 -0.55 -8.83
CA THR A 271 17.30 -0.26 -9.68
C THR A 271 16.23 -1.33 -9.49
N ASN A 272 14.97 -0.89 -9.48
CA ASN A 272 13.79 -1.75 -9.61
C ASN A 272 13.75 -2.39 -11.01
N VAL A 273 13.37 -3.67 -11.10
CA VAL A 273 13.30 -4.46 -12.34
C VAL A 273 11.90 -4.98 -12.61
#